data_AF-A0A554V6D4-F1
#
_entry.id   AF-A0A554V6D4-F1
#
_cell.length_a   1.000
_cell.length_b   1.000
_cell.length_c   1.000
_cell.angle_alpha   90.00
_cell.angle_beta   90.00
_cell.angle_gamma   90.00
#
_symmetry.space_group_name_H-M   'P 1'
#
loop_
_entity.id
_entity.type
_entity.pdbx_description
1 polymer ?
#
loop_
_entity_poly.entity_id
_entity_poly.type
_entity_poly.pdbx_seq_one_letter_code
_entity_poly.pdbx_strand_id
1 'polypeptide(L)'
;MHTIVFRLIALATTAGSLAACGNQNDNRAAPTDWLSTDTCALVDSSDLATVFENPAQVRATRRTDPTGPFCEWTSMAGFNSLQVGLMTAPPGFENVKPMQVRSFGIGGHTVSVGSEERGNCNVGIFYDNYRLTISIHPDRAKMAGSTANCDAQKPLIERITARVDQI
;
A
#
# COMPACT_ATOMS: atom_id res chain seq x y z
N MET A 1 45.37 -52.43 -40.74
CA MET A 1 45.76 -51.02 -40.56
C MET A 1 44.94 -50.42 -39.45
N HIS A 2 45.62 -49.64 -38.60
CA HIS A 2 45.18 -48.84 -37.46
C HIS A 2 45.41 -49.42 -36.07
N THR A 3 46.01 -48.55 -35.28
CA THR A 3 46.98 -48.76 -34.22
C THR A 3 46.38 -48.25 -32.92
N ILE A 4 46.72 -48.96 -31.85
CA ILE A 4 46.63 -48.68 -30.40
C ILE A 4 46.65 -47.20 -30.01
N VAL A 5 45.83 -46.79 -29.02
CA VAL A 5 46.29 -46.03 -27.83
C VAL A 5 45.41 -46.33 -26.60
N PHE A 6 45.99 -47.00 -25.60
CA PHE A 6 45.53 -47.04 -24.21
C PHE A 6 46.15 -45.83 -23.47
N ARG A 7 45.36 -45.09 -22.69
CA ARG A 7 45.88 -44.30 -21.55
C ARG A 7 45.00 -44.48 -20.32
N LEU A 8 45.61 -45.08 -19.29
CA LEU A 8 45.23 -45.00 -17.88
C LEU A 8 45.71 -43.67 -17.28
N ILE A 9 45.05 -43.26 -16.18
CA ILE A 9 45.45 -42.40 -15.04
C ILE A 9 44.19 -41.60 -14.63
N ALA A 10 43.78 -41.39 -13.39
CA ALA A 10 43.92 -42.00 -12.07
C ALA A 10 42.94 -41.21 -11.16
N LEU A 11 42.60 -41.80 -10.02
CA LEU A 11 41.68 -41.36 -8.97
C LEU A 11 41.64 -39.86 -8.62
N ALA A 12 40.44 -39.38 -8.27
CA ALA A 12 40.25 -38.54 -7.08
C ALA A 12 38.87 -38.83 -6.44
N THR A 13 38.89 -39.60 -5.34
CA THR A 13 37.82 -39.64 -4.33
C THR A 13 37.84 -38.33 -3.54
N THR A 14 36.77 -37.54 -3.61
CA THR A 14 36.41 -36.59 -2.54
C THR A 14 35.09 -37.04 -1.91
N ALA A 15 35.18 -37.28 -0.61
CA ALA A 15 34.08 -37.64 0.27
C ALA A 15 33.20 -36.41 0.58
N GLY A 16 31.91 -36.66 0.76
CA GLY A 16 31.09 -36.11 1.84
C GLY A 16 30.84 -34.60 1.90
N SER A 17 29.61 -34.21 1.61
CA SER A 17 28.79 -33.24 2.38
C SER A 17 27.34 -33.49 1.97
N LEU A 18 26.59 -34.31 2.73
CA LEU A 18 25.63 -33.85 3.74
C LEU A 18 24.75 -32.68 3.28
N ALA A 19 23.47 -33.00 3.07
CA ALA A 19 22.30 -32.14 3.18
C ALA A 19 22.39 -30.73 2.58
N ALA A 20 21.87 -30.59 1.36
CA ALA A 20 21.20 -29.37 0.93
C ALA A 20 19.73 -29.68 0.61
N CYS A 21 19.00 -30.16 1.62
CA CYS A 21 17.55 -29.94 1.67
C CYS A 21 17.36 -28.46 2.01
N GLY A 22 17.29 -27.63 0.98
CA GLY A 22 17.21 -26.19 1.14
C GLY A 22 16.87 -25.53 -0.18
N ASN A 23 15.83 -26.02 -0.86
CA ASN A 23 15.12 -25.22 -1.86
C ASN A 23 14.29 -24.16 -1.12
N GLN A 24 15.00 -23.25 -0.46
CA GLN A 24 14.46 -22.00 0.01
C GLN A 24 14.66 -21.01 -1.14
N ASN A 25 13.89 -21.22 -2.21
CA ASN A 25 13.60 -20.17 -3.19
C ASN A 25 12.65 -19.17 -2.53
N ASP A 26 13.08 -18.58 -1.41
CA ASP A 26 12.55 -17.31 -0.94
C ASP A 26 13.19 -16.22 -1.80
N ASN A 27 12.89 -16.24 -3.10
CA ASN A 27 12.84 -15.03 -3.91
C ASN A 27 11.61 -14.21 -3.47
N ARG A 28 11.44 -14.00 -2.15
CA ARG A 28 10.71 -12.84 -1.68
C ARG A 28 11.57 -11.68 -2.16
N ALA A 29 11.06 -10.94 -3.14
CA ALA A 29 11.58 -9.64 -3.46
C ALA A 29 11.93 -8.93 -2.14
N ALA A 30 13.13 -8.33 -2.07
CA ALA A 30 13.50 -7.56 -0.89
C ALA A 30 12.31 -6.67 -0.50
N PRO A 31 11.90 -6.62 0.78
CA PRO A 31 10.71 -5.87 1.17
C PRO A 31 10.84 -4.47 0.58
N THR A 32 9.90 -4.07 -0.28
CA THR A 32 9.97 -2.74 -0.86
C THR A 32 9.97 -1.73 0.28
N ASP A 33 10.92 -0.79 0.22
CA ASP A 33 11.13 0.20 1.25
C ASP A 33 10.01 1.26 1.20
N TRP A 34 8.83 0.87 1.67
CA TRP A 34 7.64 1.72 1.72
C TRP A 34 7.89 3.01 2.52
N LEU A 35 8.89 3.03 3.42
CA LEU A 35 9.30 4.23 4.16
C LEU A 35 9.86 5.32 3.23
N SER A 36 10.44 4.93 2.10
CA SER A 36 10.98 5.84 1.08
C SER A 36 9.93 6.31 0.07
N THR A 37 8.71 5.78 0.14
CA THR A 37 7.64 6.09 -0.83
C THR A 37 7.24 7.56 -0.76
N ASP A 38 7.17 8.20 -1.92
CA ASP A 38 6.54 9.51 -2.06
C ASP A 38 5.01 9.35 -2.04
N THR A 39 4.41 9.49 -0.86
CA THR A 39 2.96 9.39 -0.69
C THR A 39 2.18 10.45 -1.46
N CYS A 40 2.81 11.57 -1.84
CA CYS A 40 2.16 12.55 -2.71
C CYS A 40 2.06 12.08 -4.18
N ALA A 41 2.91 11.14 -4.61
CA ALA A 41 2.81 10.56 -5.94
C ALA A 41 1.70 9.50 -6.06
N LEU A 42 1.14 9.06 -4.92
CA LEU A 42 0.04 8.09 -4.88
C LEU A 42 -1.32 8.67 -5.28
N VAL A 43 -1.43 9.98 -5.48
CA VAL A 43 -2.65 10.68 -5.88
C VAL A 43 -2.31 11.60 -7.05
N ASP A 44 -3.04 11.47 -8.14
CA ASP A 44 -2.86 12.34 -9.30
C ASP A 44 -3.94 13.43 -9.40
N SER A 45 -3.78 14.33 -10.37
CA SER A 45 -4.72 15.42 -10.59
C SER A 45 -6.16 14.96 -10.88
N SER A 46 -6.34 13.78 -11.47
CA SER A 46 -7.67 13.23 -11.77
C SER A 46 -8.36 12.74 -10.51
N ASP A 47 -7.60 12.20 -9.55
CA ASP A 47 -8.09 11.86 -8.23
C ASP A 47 -8.54 13.10 -7.46
N LEU A 48 -7.76 14.18 -7.51
CA LEU A 48 -8.13 15.43 -6.85
C LEU A 48 -9.45 15.99 -7.39
N ALA A 49 -9.75 15.84 -8.69
CA ALA A 49 -11.01 16.28 -9.28
C ALA A 49 -12.25 15.51 -8.78
N THR A 50 -12.05 14.34 -8.16
CA THR A 50 -13.14 13.56 -7.54
C THR A 50 -13.49 14.07 -6.14
N VAL A 51 -12.51 14.65 -5.42
CA VAL A 51 -12.67 15.14 -4.04
C VAL A 51 -12.96 16.63 -4.00
N PHE A 52 -12.32 17.40 -4.89
CA PHE A 52 -12.31 18.85 -4.89
C PHE A 52 -13.05 19.41 -6.11
N GLU A 53 -13.80 20.50 -5.91
CA GLU A 53 -14.44 21.30 -6.94
C GLU A 53 -13.40 22.05 -7.77
N ASN A 54 -12.36 22.57 -7.12
CA ASN A 54 -11.28 23.33 -7.72
C ASN A 54 -9.91 22.67 -7.48
N PRO A 55 -9.62 21.51 -8.10
CA PRO A 55 -8.39 20.74 -7.84
C PRO A 55 -7.11 21.53 -8.14
N ALA A 56 -7.15 22.50 -9.06
CA ALA A 56 -6.00 23.36 -9.39
C ALA A 56 -5.60 24.32 -8.24
N GLN A 57 -6.48 24.54 -7.25
CA GLN A 57 -6.23 25.40 -6.09
C GLN A 57 -5.86 24.60 -4.83
N VAL A 58 -5.72 23.28 -4.96
CA VAL A 58 -5.38 22.40 -3.85
C VAL A 58 -3.88 22.39 -3.63
N ARG A 59 -3.46 22.45 -2.38
CA ARG A 59 -2.05 22.39 -2.00
C ARG A 59 -1.75 21.03 -1.37
N ALA A 60 -0.70 20.39 -1.85
CA ALA A 60 -0.14 19.20 -1.23
C ALA A 60 0.87 19.59 -0.15
N THR A 61 0.74 19.02 1.04
CA THR A 61 1.68 19.16 2.14
C THR A 61 2.23 17.77 2.46
N ARG A 62 3.54 17.59 2.25
CA ARG A 62 4.23 16.35 2.61
C ARG A 62 4.67 16.42 4.06
N ARG A 63 4.51 15.32 4.79
CA ARG A 63 5.07 15.12 6.12
C ARG A 63 5.64 13.72 6.24
N THR A 64 6.70 13.58 7.03
CA THR A 64 7.20 12.29 7.47
C THR A 64 7.08 12.28 8.98
N ASP A 65 6.13 11.50 9.47
CA ASP A 65 5.96 11.30 10.91
C ASP A 65 6.81 10.09 11.34
N PRO A 66 7.10 9.90 12.65
CA PRO A 66 7.88 8.75 13.12
C PRO A 66 7.27 7.39 12.74
N THR A 67 5.99 7.37 12.41
CA THR A 67 5.23 6.18 12.01
C THR A 67 5.25 5.93 10.50
N GLY A 68 5.69 6.88 9.66
CA GLY A 68 5.82 6.70 8.21
C GLY A 68 5.53 7.97 7.38
N PRO A 69 5.65 7.88 6.03
CA PRO A 69 5.40 9.00 5.14
C PRO A 69 3.91 9.29 4.97
N PHE A 70 3.58 10.57 4.78
CA PHE A 70 2.22 11.06 4.69
C PHE A 70 2.11 12.27 3.76
N CYS A 71 1.01 12.36 3.03
CA CYS A 71 0.68 13.51 2.20
C CYS A 71 -0.77 13.93 2.42
N GLU A 72 -0.97 15.24 2.53
CA GLU A 72 -2.29 15.84 2.63
C GLU A 72 -2.50 16.88 1.53
N TRP A 73 -3.64 16.79 0.87
CA TRP A 73 -4.15 17.77 -0.07
C TRP A 73 -5.28 18.52 0.59
N THR A 74 -5.19 19.83 0.68
CA THR A 74 -6.22 20.66 1.33
C THR A 74 -6.67 21.77 0.39
N SER A 75 -7.97 22.07 0.40
CA SER A 75 -8.50 23.27 -0.26
C SER A 75 -8.01 24.54 0.47
N MET A 76 -7.97 25.68 -0.22
CA MET A 76 -7.54 26.96 0.40
C MET A 76 -8.40 27.39 1.60
N ALA A 77 -9.65 26.90 1.69
CA ALA A 77 -10.54 27.17 2.80
C ALA A 77 -10.29 26.25 4.02
N GLY A 78 -9.48 25.20 3.88
CA GLY A 78 -9.07 24.32 4.98
C GLY A 78 -10.11 23.28 5.43
N PHE A 79 -11.33 23.31 4.90
CA PHE A 79 -12.43 22.43 5.34
C PHE A 79 -12.45 21.06 4.66
N ASN A 80 -11.90 20.97 3.44
CA ASN A 80 -11.93 19.77 2.61
C ASN A 80 -10.51 19.28 2.40
N SER A 81 -10.30 17.99 2.53
CA SER A 81 -8.98 17.37 2.44
C SER A 81 -9.02 15.95 1.89
N LEU A 82 -7.90 15.55 1.30
CA LEU A 82 -7.57 14.16 1.03
C LEU A 82 -6.24 13.91 1.73
N GLN A 83 -6.14 12.81 2.46
CA GLN A 83 -4.95 12.44 3.20
C GLN A 83 -4.60 11.01 2.85
N VAL A 84 -3.34 10.76 2.52
CA VAL A 84 -2.80 9.43 2.22
C VAL A 84 -1.52 9.23 3.00
N GLY A 85 -1.46 8.17 3.79
CA GLY A 85 -0.29 7.83 4.59
C GLY A 85 0.02 6.35 4.56
N LEU A 86 1.31 6.02 4.60
CA LEU A 86 1.79 4.68 4.85
C LEU A 86 2.40 4.70 6.25
N MET A 87 1.94 3.79 7.12
CA MET A 87 2.36 3.77 8.52
C MET A 87 2.78 2.38 8.92
N THR A 88 3.76 2.26 9.82
CA THR A 88 4.14 0.97 10.40
C THR A 88 2.92 0.34 11.04
N ALA A 89 2.60 -0.90 10.64
CA ALA A 89 1.55 -1.65 11.28
C ALA A 89 2.06 -2.07 12.68
N PRO A 90 1.35 -1.78 13.77
CA PRO A 90 1.75 -2.27 15.08
C PRO A 90 1.82 -3.81 15.07
N PRO A 91 2.80 -4.44 15.74
CA PRO A 91 2.86 -5.90 15.81
C PRO A 91 1.58 -6.46 16.45
N GLY A 92 0.95 -7.45 15.79
CA GLY A 92 -0.29 -8.09 16.27
C GLY A 92 -1.58 -7.29 16.04
N PHE A 93 -1.53 -6.19 15.28
CA PHE A 93 -2.69 -5.33 15.03
C PHE A 93 -3.75 -5.95 14.12
N GLU A 94 -3.41 -7.01 13.40
CA GLU A 94 -4.39 -7.88 12.71
C GLU A 94 -5.52 -8.32 13.68
N ASN A 95 -5.20 -8.43 14.97
CA ASN A 95 -6.11 -8.84 16.04
C ASN A 95 -6.72 -7.66 16.84
N VAL A 96 -6.24 -6.44 16.61
CA VAL A 96 -6.75 -5.24 17.27
C VAL A 96 -7.50 -4.44 16.21
N LYS A 97 -8.83 -4.59 16.16
CA LYS A 97 -9.69 -3.78 15.28
C LYS A 97 -9.96 -2.44 15.96
N PRO A 98 -9.20 -1.35 15.69
CA PRO A 98 -9.57 -0.04 16.22
C PRO A 98 -10.92 0.33 15.61
N MET A 99 -11.88 0.70 16.48
CA MET A 99 -13.21 1.28 16.17
C MET A 99 -13.65 1.14 14.71
N GLN A 100 -13.76 -0.11 14.24
CA GLN A 100 -14.11 -0.41 12.88
C GLN A 100 -15.61 -0.30 12.77
N VAL A 101 -16.11 0.61 11.95
CA VAL A 101 -17.55 0.74 11.70
C VAL A 101 -18.01 -0.39 10.75
N ARG A 102 -17.21 -0.69 9.72
CA ARG A 102 -17.44 -1.81 8.78
C ARG A 102 -16.19 -2.14 7.95
N SER A 103 -16.30 -3.13 7.07
CA SER A 103 -15.28 -3.41 6.03
C SER A 103 -15.91 -3.70 4.68
N PHE A 104 -15.09 -3.61 3.63
CA PHE A 104 -15.37 -4.12 2.30
C PHE A 104 -14.07 -4.55 1.61
N GLY A 105 -14.17 -5.26 0.48
CA GLY A 105 -13.01 -5.69 -0.30
C GLY A 105 -12.68 -4.73 -1.45
N ILE A 106 -11.38 -4.50 -1.71
CA ILE A 106 -10.83 -3.81 -2.88
C ILE A 106 -9.52 -4.49 -3.28
N GLY A 107 -9.35 -4.86 -4.54
CA GLY A 107 -8.05 -5.37 -5.03
C GLY A 107 -7.50 -6.59 -4.30
N GLY A 108 -8.37 -7.44 -3.73
CA GLY A 108 -7.95 -8.57 -2.88
C GLY A 108 -7.65 -8.22 -1.42
N HIS A 109 -7.65 -6.93 -1.07
CA HIS A 109 -7.44 -6.43 0.29
C HIS A 109 -8.75 -6.22 1.04
N THR A 110 -8.69 -6.39 2.36
CA THR A 110 -9.76 -5.96 3.27
C THR A 110 -9.56 -4.50 3.65
N VAL A 111 -10.49 -3.66 3.25
CA VAL A 111 -10.54 -2.25 3.61
C VAL A 111 -11.35 -2.08 4.89
N SER A 112 -10.72 -1.56 5.94
CA SER A 112 -11.35 -1.29 7.23
C SER A 112 -11.80 0.16 7.30
N VAL A 113 -13.10 0.40 7.46
CA VAL A 113 -13.68 1.74 7.63
C VAL A 113 -13.60 2.12 9.11
N GLY A 114 -12.80 3.13 9.44
CA GLY A 114 -12.64 3.64 10.80
C GLY A 114 -13.67 4.72 11.17
N SER A 115 -14.10 5.51 10.19
CA SER A 115 -15.17 6.51 10.37
C SER A 115 -15.83 6.83 9.03
N GLU A 116 -17.13 7.09 9.06
CA GLU A 116 -17.94 7.43 7.91
C GLU A 116 -19.09 8.35 8.34
N GLU A 117 -18.78 9.62 8.58
CA GLU A 117 -19.75 10.60 9.08
C GLU A 117 -19.73 11.87 8.24
N ARG A 118 -20.92 12.43 7.99
CA ARG A 118 -21.09 13.76 7.37
C ARG A 118 -20.38 13.97 6.03
N GLY A 119 -20.31 12.95 5.18
CA GLY A 119 -19.60 13.04 3.90
C GLY A 119 -18.16 12.51 3.95
N ASN A 120 -17.61 12.34 5.15
CA ASN A 120 -16.22 11.93 5.33
C ASN A 120 -16.06 10.42 5.21
N CYS A 121 -14.90 10.00 4.74
CA CYS A 121 -14.49 8.61 4.69
C CYS A 121 -13.08 8.46 5.26
N ASN A 122 -12.90 7.61 6.26
CA ASN A 122 -11.58 7.22 6.76
C ASN A 122 -11.43 5.70 6.69
N VAL A 123 -10.41 5.25 5.96
CA VAL A 123 -10.13 3.82 5.77
C VAL A 123 -8.67 3.48 6.10
N GLY A 124 -8.49 2.24 6.56
CA GLY A 124 -7.20 1.58 6.68
C GLY A 124 -7.16 0.30 5.86
N ILE A 125 -6.06 0.07 5.17
CA ILE A 125 -5.78 -1.16 4.41
C ILE A 125 -4.45 -1.70 4.93
N PHE A 126 -4.46 -2.97 5.36
CA PHE A 126 -3.30 -3.60 5.98
C PHE A 126 -2.53 -4.41 4.95
N TYR A 127 -1.22 -4.19 4.95
CA TYR A 127 -0.20 -4.98 4.28
C TYR A 127 0.64 -5.68 5.35
N ASP A 128 1.48 -6.65 4.96
CA ASP A 128 2.23 -7.50 5.89
C ASP A 128 3.00 -6.73 6.98
N ASN A 129 3.61 -5.58 6.64
CA ASN A 129 4.45 -4.79 7.54
C ASN A 129 4.03 -3.31 7.68
N TYR A 130 3.00 -2.86 6.95
CA TYR A 130 2.52 -1.48 7.00
C TYR A 130 1.01 -1.38 6.77
N ARG A 131 0.47 -0.20 7.04
CA ARG A 131 -0.92 0.15 6.82
C ARG A 131 -0.99 1.36 5.92
N LEU A 132 -1.75 1.26 4.84
CA LEU A 132 -2.23 2.41 4.07
C LEU A 132 -3.42 3.02 4.79
N THR A 133 -3.37 4.32 5.04
CA THR A 133 -4.46 5.11 5.61
C THR A 133 -4.90 6.15 4.60
N ILE A 134 -6.21 6.22 4.36
CA ILE A 134 -6.81 7.21 3.44
C ILE A 134 -7.93 7.92 4.19
N SER A 135 -7.85 9.24 4.33
CA SER A 135 -8.94 10.10 4.83
C SER A 135 -9.41 11.03 3.74
N ILE A 136 -10.72 11.07 3.51
CA ILE A 136 -11.36 11.83 2.42
C ILE A 136 -12.45 12.69 3.04
N HIS A 137 -12.26 14.00 3.02
CA HIS A 137 -13.23 15.02 3.39
C HIS A 137 -13.55 15.82 2.11
N PRO A 138 -14.51 15.36 1.29
CA PRO A 138 -14.77 15.95 -0.01
C PRO A 138 -15.49 17.28 0.10
N ASP A 139 -15.38 18.11 -0.94
CA ASP A 139 -16.21 19.32 -1.07
C ASP A 139 -17.69 18.95 -0.96
N ARG A 140 -18.51 19.85 -0.40
CA ARG A 140 -19.94 19.60 -0.18
C ARG A 140 -20.69 19.19 -1.45
N ALA A 141 -20.32 19.76 -2.60
CA ALA A 141 -20.89 19.39 -3.91
C ALA A 141 -20.47 17.99 -4.40
N LYS A 142 -19.40 17.43 -3.84
CA LYS A 142 -18.84 16.09 -4.11
C LYS A 142 -19.22 15.06 -3.06
N MET A 143 -19.89 15.48 -1.98
CA MET A 143 -20.52 14.56 -1.04
C MET A 143 -21.67 13.84 -1.75
N ALA A 144 -21.53 12.53 -1.98
CA ALA A 144 -22.69 11.71 -2.26
C ALA A 144 -23.56 11.77 -1.01
N GLY A 145 -24.81 12.24 -1.10
CA GLY A 145 -25.72 12.48 0.03
C GLY A 145 -26.18 11.22 0.80
N SER A 146 -25.28 10.28 1.03
CA SER A 146 -25.45 8.97 1.65
C SER A 146 -24.86 8.95 3.06
N THR A 147 -25.37 8.07 3.91
CA THR A 147 -24.76 7.75 5.21
C THR A 147 -23.54 6.82 5.05
N ALA A 148 -23.40 6.17 3.88
CA ALA A 148 -22.27 5.31 3.53
C ALA A 148 -21.31 6.01 2.52
N ASN A 149 -20.65 7.08 2.98
CA ASN A 149 -19.76 7.94 2.18
C ASN A 149 -18.52 7.23 1.57
N CYS A 150 -17.92 6.27 2.26
CA CYS A 150 -16.81 5.46 1.77
C CYS A 150 -17.18 4.58 0.57
N ASP A 151 -18.46 4.17 0.43
CA ASP A 151 -18.87 3.41 -0.76
C ASP A 151 -18.80 4.27 -2.02
N ALA A 152 -19.15 5.55 -1.92
CA ALA A 152 -19.00 6.51 -3.02
C ALA A 152 -17.53 6.79 -3.37
N GLN A 153 -16.63 6.63 -2.41
CA GLN A 153 -15.19 6.83 -2.60
C GLN A 153 -14.43 5.57 -3.03
N LYS A 154 -15.10 4.41 -3.14
CA LYS A 154 -14.46 3.14 -3.55
C LYS A 154 -13.59 3.26 -4.80
N PRO A 155 -14.01 3.93 -5.90
CA PRO A 155 -13.17 4.04 -7.08
C PRO A 155 -11.85 4.79 -6.83
N LEU A 156 -11.86 5.81 -5.97
CA LEU A 156 -10.65 6.54 -5.58
C LEU A 156 -9.76 5.67 -4.69
N ILE A 157 -10.34 5.01 -3.69
CA ILE A 157 -9.62 4.10 -2.79
C ILE A 157 -8.96 2.97 -3.60
N GLU A 158 -9.66 2.41 -4.59
CA GLU A 158 -9.15 1.37 -5.48
C GLU A 158 -7.96 1.84 -6.30
N ARG A 159 -8.00 3.02 -6.90
CA ARG A 159 -6.86 3.56 -7.66
C ARG A 159 -5.64 3.81 -6.78
N ILE A 160 -5.82 4.38 -5.59
CA ILE A 160 -4.71 4.59 -4.64
C ILE A 160 -4.12 3.24 -4.20
N THR A 161 -4.98 2.27 -3.87
CA THR A 161 -4.56 0.92 -3.47
C THR A 161 -3.75 0.25 -4.58
N ALA A 162 -4.23 0.29 -5.82
CA ALA A 162 -3.54 -0.29 -6.97
C ALA A 162 -2.15 0.34 -7.24
N ARG A 163 -1.94 1.61 -6.89
CA ARG A 163 -0.61 2.24 -6.95
C ARG A 163 0.30 1.78 -5.82
N VAL A 164 -0.25 1.55 -4.63
CA VAL A 164 0.51 0.99 -3.50
C VAL A 164 0.89 -0.47 -3.75
N ASP A 165 0.04 -1.26 -4.41
CA ASP A 165 0.33 -2.64 -4.80
C ASP A 165 1.51 -2.77 -5.79
N GLN A 166 1.94 -1.67 -6.40
CA GLN A 166 3.09 -1.60 -7.31
C GLN A 166 4.40 -1.21 -6.62
N ILE A 167 4.34 -0.91 -5.31
CA ILE A 167 5.50 -0.62 -4.47
C ILE A 167 5.99 -1.97 -3.93
#